data_AF-A0A816MPR1-F1
#
_entry.id   AF-A0A816MPR1-F1
#
_cell.length_a   1.000
_cell.length_b   1.000
_cell.length_c   1.000
_cell.angle_alpha   90.00
_cell.angle_beta   90.00
_cell.angle_gamma   90.00
#
_symmetry.space_group_name_H-M   'P 1'
#
loop_
_entity.id
_entity.type
_entity.pdbx_description
1 polymer ?
#
loop_
_entity_poly.entity_id
_entity_poly.type
_entity_poly.pdbx_seq_one_letter_code
_entity_poly.pdbx_strand_id
1 'polypeptide(L)' 'MSGVSFFSCAAGNTEVCVNGRELHKRDLELLAGRGLPRDKNRSYILDISGRILDGESWEELKSLGKLSPT' A
#
# COMPACT_ATOMS: atom_id res chain seq x y z
N MET A 1 15.72 4.76 -18.17
CA MET A 1 14.66 5.53 -17.49
C MET A 1 13.31 5.01 -17.96
N SER A 2 12.88 3.84 -17.49
CA SER A 2 11.51 3.40 -17.75
C SER A 2 10.67 3.91 -16.60
N GLY A 3 10.02 5.04 -16.84
CA GLY A 3 9.04 5.62 -15.93
C GLY A 3 7.93 4.61 -15.71
N VAL A 4 7.98 3.92 -14.57
CA VAL A 4 6.81 3.26 -14.02
C VAL A 4 5.88 4.37 -13.56
N SER A 5 5.00 4.77 -14.46
CA SER A 5 3.92 5.71 -14.19
C SER A 5 2.97 5.07 -13.16
N PHE A 6 3.26 5.25 -11.87
CA PHE A 6 2.40 4.77 -10.77
C PHE A 6 1.06 5.54 -10.67
N PHE A 7 0.77 6.46 -11.59
CA PHE A 7 -0.34 7.42 -11.47
C PHE A 7 -1.61 7.03 -12.24
N SER A 8 -1.98 5.75 -12.33
CA SER A 8 -3.23 5.37 -13.00
C SER A 8 -3.93 4.17 -12.35
N CYS A 9 -4.15 4.22 -11.04
CA CYS A 9 -5.06 3.29 -10.38
C CYS A 9 -6.06 3.93 -9.41
N ALA A 10 -6.23 5.26 -9.39
CA ALA A 10 -7.22 5.94 -8.55
C ALA A 10 -8.65 5.94 -9.14
N ALA A 11 -9.05 4.86 -9.82
CA ALA A 11 -10.43 4.67 -10.30
C ALA A 11 -11.28 3.82 -9.34
N GLY A 12 -10.68 3.30 -8.26
CA GLY A 12 -11.39 2.52 -7.27
C GLY A 12 -11.68 3.27 -5.98
N ASN A 13 -12.56 2.67 -5.18
CA ASN A 13 -13.24 3.32 -4.07
C ASN A 13 -12.33 3.76 -2.91
N THR A 14 -11.06 3.31 -2.91
CA THR A 14 -10.09 3.48 -1.81
C THR A 14 -8.87 4.30 -2.20
N GLU A 15 -8.48 4.34 -3.47
CA GLU A 15 -7.30 5.09 -3.96
C GLU A 15 -5.98 4.70 -3.23
N VAL A 16 -5.92 3.50 -2.68
CA VAL A 16 -4.75 2.97 -1.95
C VAL A 16 -4.25 1.73 -2.65
N CYS A 17 -2.99 1.71 -3.05
CA CYS A 17 -2.39 0.59 -3.77
C CYS A 17 -1.20 -0.03 -3.02
N VAL A 18 -1.03 -1.35 -3.10
CA VAL A 18 0.16 -2.08 -2.61
C VAL A 18 0.79 -2.82 -3.78
N ASN A 19 2.08 -2.57 -4.04
CA ASN A 19 2.85 -3.17 -5.12
C ASN A 19 2.15 -3.07 -6.49
N GLY A 20 1.52 -1.92 -6.76
CA GLY A 20 0.76 -1.65 -7.98
C GLY A 20 -0.63 -2.29 -8.06
N ARG A 21 -1.14 -2.93 -6.99
CA ARG A 21 -2.51 -3.44 -6.91
C ARG A 21 -3.34 -2.62 -5.93
N GLU A 22 -4.53 -2.18 -6.33
CA GLU A 22 -5.43 -1.47 -5.42
C GLU A 22 -5.94 -2.39 -4.29
N LEU A 23 -5.92 -1.90 -3.06
CA LEU A 23 -6.50 -2.56 -1.90
C LEU A 23 -8.03 -2.47 -1.93
N HIS A 24 -8.69 -3.60 -1.75
CA HIS A 24 -10.13 -3.60 -1.51
C HIS A 24 -10.47 -2.85 -0.21
N LYS A 25 -11.67 -2.26 -0.16
CA LYS A 25 -12.16 -1.52 1.01
C LYS A 25 -12.06 -2.31 2.32
N ARG A 26 -12.38 -3.60 2.28
CA ARG A 26 -12.31 -4.49 3.46
C ARG A 26 -10.88 -4.69 3.94
N ASP A 27 -9.95 -4.92 3.02
CA ASP A 27 -8.53 -5.07 3.34
C ASP A 27 -7.94 -3.73 3.81
N LEU A 28 -8.30 -2.62 3.18
CA LEU A 28 -7.91 -1.29 3.65
C LEU A 28 -8.38 -1.05 5.09
N GLU A 29 -9.62 -1.40 5.44
CA GLU A 29 -10.10 -1.25 6.82
C GLU A 29 -9.34 -2.16 7.81
N LEU A 30 -9.03 -3.39 7.43
CA LEU A 30 -8.23 -4.31 8.27
C LEU A 30 -6.80 -3.78 8.48
N LEU A 31 -6.16 -3.30 7.42
CA LEU A 31 -4.81 -2.76 7.48
C LEU A 31 -4.79 -1.40 8.19
N ALA A 32 -5.81 -0.58 8.00
CA ALA A 32 -5.97 0.67 8.73
C ALA A 32 -6.12 0.45 10.23
N GLY A 33 -6.85 -0.59 10.64
CA GLY A 33 -6.93 -1.04 12.03
C GLY A 33 -5.58 -1.52 12.59
N ARG A 34 -4.66 -1.97 11.72
CA ARG A 34 -3.27 -2.30 12.08
C ARG A 34 -2.32 -1.11 12.01
N GLY A 35 -2.77 0.06 11.53
CA GLY A 35 -1.97 1.27 11.42
C GLY A 35 -1.54 1.65 10.01
N LEU A 36 -2.21 1.14 8.97
CA LEU A 36 -2.08 1.68 7.62
C LEU A 36 -2.72 3.08 7.55
N PRO A 37 -2.01 4.11 7.07
CA PRO A 37 -2.63 5.37 6.74
C PRO A 37 -3.74 5.17 5.72
N ARG A 38 -4.93 5.70 6.03
CA ARG A 38 -6.11 5.70 5.14
C ARG A 38 -6.07 6.86 4.14
N ASP A 39 -4.94 7.55 4.05
CA ASP A 39 -4.72 8.64 3.11
C ASP A 39 -4.94 8.15 1.68
N LYS A 40 -5.83 8.87 1.01
CA LYS A 40 -6.15 8.64 -0.41
C LYS A 40 -4.93 8.96 -1.25
N ASN A 41 -4.81 8.28 -2.38
CA ASN A 41 -3.72 8.46 -3.35
C ASN A 41 -2.34 8.05 -2.82
N ARG A 42 -2.28 7.19 -1.79
CA ARG A 42 -1.02 6.57 -1.36
C ARG A 42 -0.78 5.24 -2.04
N SER A 43 0.48 5.01 -2.39
CA SER A 43 0.97 3.73 -2.83
C SER A 43 1.96 3.17 -1.83
N TYR A 44 1.94 1.87 -1.63
CA TYR A 44 2.83 1.15 -0.75
C TYR A 44 3.56 0.07 -1.54
N ILE A 45 4.77 -0.29 -1.13
CA ILE A 45 5.61 -1.28 -1.79
C ILE A 45 5.89 -2.40 -0.80
N LEU A 46 5.71 -3.65 -1.23
CA LEU A 46 6.14 -4.80 -0.43
C LEU A 46 7.60 -5.12 -0.80
N ASP A 47 8.49 -4.94 0.16
CA ASP A 47 9.89 -5.34 0.03
C ASP A 47 10.05 -6.86 -0.02
N ILE A 48 11.16 -7.34 -0.58
CA ILE A 48 11.52 -8.76 -0.62
C ILE A 48 11.58 -9.40 0.77
N SER A 49 11.81 -8.61 1.81
CA SER A 49 11.79 -9.04 3.22
C SER A 49 10.38 -9.28 3.77
N GLY A 50 9.34 -8.95 3.00
CA GLY A 50 7.94 -8.97 3.45
C GLY A 50 7.54 -7.77 4.30
N ARG A 51 8.26 -6.65 4.16
CA ARG A 51 7.98 -5.36 4.84
C ARG A 51 7.21 -4.45 3.90
N ILE A 52 6.30 -3.65 4.43
CA ILE A 52 5.63 -2.62 3.64
C ILE A 52 6.36 -1.30 3.79
N LEU A 53 6.70 -0.69 2.66
CA LEU A 53 7.32 0.62 2.52
C LEU A 53 6.30 1.58 1.91
N ASP A 54 6.34 2.85 2.30
CA ASP A 54 5.62 3.92 1.60
C ASP A 54 6.22 4.15 0.21
N GLY A 55 5.41 4.23 -0.83
CA GLY A 55 5.87 4.39 -2.21
C GLY A 55 6.42 5.78 -2.53
N GLU A 56 6.04 6.80 -1.76
CA GLU A 56 6.58 8.16 -1.90
C GLU A 56 7.79 8.36 -0.98
N SER A 57 7.66 8.02 0.30
CA SER A 57 8.66 8.29 1.33
C SER A 57 9.70 7.17 1.48
N TRP A 58 9.44 5.97 0.96
CA TRP A 58 10.23 4.74 1.19
C TRP A 58 10.36 4.34 2.66
N GLU A 59 9.48 4.86 3.51
CA GLU A 59 9.48 4.60 4.95
C GLU A 59 8.76 3.29 5.27
N GLU A 60 9.36 2.51 6.17
CA GLU A 60 8.78 1.23 6.60
C GLU A 60 7.57 1.44 7.52
N LEU A 61 6.42 0.90 7.12
CA LEU A 61 5.22 0.79 7.94
C LEU A 61 5.35 -0.35 8.94
N LYS A 62 6.14 -0.10 9.98
CA LYS A 62 6.36 -1.03 11.09
C LYS A 62 5.06 -1.43 11.80
N SER A 63 4.04 -0.56 11.78
CA SER A 63 2.72 -0.83 12.36
C SER A 63 1.98 -1.99 11.68
N LEU A 64 2.16 -2.20 10.36
CA LEU A 64 1.44 -3.29 9.68
C LEU A 64 1.96 -4.69 10.05
N GLY A 65 3.19 -4.77 10.54
CA GLY A 65 3.91 -6.03 10.70
C GLY A 65 4.13 -6.76 9.37
N LYS A 66 4.53 -8.04 9.46
CA LYS A 66 4.63 -8.92 8.29
C LYS A 66 3.22 -9.25 7.83
N LEU A 67 2.85 -8.87 6.61
CA LEU A 67 1.66 -9.43 5.97
C LEU A 67 1.89 -10.94 5.84
N SER A 68 1.27 -11.70 6.73
CA SER A 68 1.24 -13.16 6.63
C SER A 68 0.46 -13.53 5.36
N PRO A 69 0.88 -14.58 4.63
CA PRO A 69 0.15 -15.06 3.47
C PRO A 69 -1.21 -15.61 3.92
N THR A 70 -2.29 -15.07 3.38
CA THR A 70 -3.63 -15.68 3.39
C THR A 70 -4.05 -15.95 1.96
#